data_AF-A0A699SPZ1-F1
#
_entry.id   AF-A0A699SPZ1-F1
#
_cell.length_a   1.000
_cell.length_b   1.000
_cell.length_c   1.000
_cell.angle_alpha   90.00
_cell.angle_beta   90.00
_cell.angle_gamma   90.00
#
_symmetry.space_group_name_H-M   'P 1'
#
loop_
_entity.id
_entity.type
_entity.pdbx_description
1 polymer ?
#
loop_
_entity_poly.entity_id
_entity_poly.type
_entity_poly.pdbx_seq_one_letter_code
_entity_poly.pdbx_strand_id
1 'polypeptide(L)'
;FEDPDHPNKVYKVVKALYGLHQDPRAWYEMLSTFLLKHRYRRGNINKTLFIKKDSKDIMLVHVYVDDIIFGSTRKDWFEEFETLMQSEFEMSSMGPLTFFRGLQVDQRPDGIFIHQEKYVADILKKFDLDNSKRTDIC
;
A
#
# COMPACT_ATOMS: atom_id res chain seq x y z
N PHE A 1 -12.27 -25.37 0.81
CA PHE A 1 -13.73 -25.24 0.93
C PHE A 1 -14.32 -26.45 0.24
N GLU A 2 -15.01 -27.31 0.97
CA GLU A 2 -15.69 -28.49 0.42
C GLU A 2 -17.18 -28.28 0.58
N ASP A 3 -17.94 -28.45 -0.50
CA ASP A 3 -19.40 -28.45 -0.48
C ASP A 3 -19.87 -29.85 -0.04
N PRO A 4 -20.53 -29.99 1.13
CA PRO A 4 -20.99 -31.28 1.64
C PRO A 4 -22.01 -31.97 0.73
N ASP A 5 -22.79 -31.20 -0.04
CA ASP A 5 -23.85 -31.71 -0.91
C ASP A 5 -23.32 -32.09 -2.30
N HIS A 6 -22.14 -31.61 -2.67
CA HIS A 6 -21.53 -31.85 -3.98
C HIS A 6 -20.02 -32.11 -3.90
N PRO A 7 -19.59 -33.23 -3.30
CA PRO A 7 -18.18 -33.52 -3.02
C PRO A 7 -17.30 -33.64 -4.28
N ASN A 8 -17.90 -33.87 -5.45
CA ASN A 8 -17.20 -34.02 -6.73
C ASN A 8 -17.26 -32.77 -7.62
N LYS A 9 -17.86 -31.67 -7.15
CA LYS A 9 -17.91 -30.41 -7.90
C LYS A 9 -16.77 -29.51 -7.46
N VAL A 10 -16.06 -28.94 -8.43
CA VAL A 10 -15.04 -27.92 -8.19
C VAL A 10 -15.54 -26.58 -8.72
N TYR A 11 -15.22 -25.49 -8.00
CA TYR A 11 -15.54 -24.15 -8.46
C TYR A 11 -14.54 -23.71 -9.52
N LYS A 12 -15.04 -23.25 -10.67
CA LYS A 12 -14.22 -22.58 -11.67
C LYS A 12 -13.94 -21.16 -11.22
N VAL A 13 -12.67 -20.85 -11.03
CA VAL A 13 -12.20 -19.51 -10.70
C VAL A 13 -12.31 -18.63 -11.95
N VAL A 14 -13.15 -17.59 -11.89
CA VAL A 14 -13.40 -16.66 -13.01
C VAL A 14 -12.51 -15.41 -12.94
N LYS A 15 -11.95 -15.11 -11.76
CA LYS A 15 -11.00 -14.02 -11.50
C LYS A 15 -9.86 -14.51 -10.62
N ALA A 16 -8.68 -13.92 -10.75
CA ALA A 16 -7.54 -14.14 -9.85
C ALA A 16 -7.98 -14.21 -8.37
N LEU A 17 -7.50 -15.22 -7.66
CA LEU A 17 -7.81 -15.52 -6.28
C LEU A 17 -6.62 -15.15 -5.40
N TYR A 18 -6.87 -14.32 -4.40
CA TYR A 18 -5.84 -13.91 -3.45
C TYR A 18 -5.06 -15.12 -2.91
N GLY A 19 -3.74 -15.11 -3.07
CA GLY A 19 -2.85 -16.19 -2.65
C GLY A 19 -2.29 -17.10 -3.76
N LEU A 20 -2.73 -16.95 -5.01
CA LEU A 20 -2.05 -17.56 -6.16
C LEU A 20 -0.75 -16.80 -6.46
N HIS A 21 0.37 -17.51 -6.62
CA HIS A 21 1.69 -16.89 -6.87
C HIS A 21 1.74 -16.01 -8.15
N GLN A 22 0.86 -16.28 -9.12
CA GLN A 22 0.79 -15.52 -10.38
C GLN A 22 -0.04 -14.23 -10.26
N ASP A 23 -0.91 -14.14 -9.25
CA ASP A 23 -1.92 -13.08 -9.18
C ASP A 23 -1.33 -11.71 -8.82
N PRO A 24 -0.37 -11.59 -7.87
CA PRO A 24 0.29 -10.31 -7.60
C PRO A 24 1.08 -9.80 -8.80
N ARG A 25 1.66 -10.70 -9.62
CA ARG A 25 2.41 -10.33 -10.82
C ARG A 25 1.49 -9.83 -11.92
N ALA A 26 0.40 -10.54 -12.18
CA ALA A 26 -0.60 -10.14 -13.16
C ALA A 26 -1.24 -8.80 -12.79
N TRP A 27 -1.56 -8.59 -11.51
CA TRP A 27 -2.07 -7.33 -11.00
C TRP A 27 -1.07 -6.19 -11.19
N TYR A 28 0.20 -6.41 -10.82
CA TYR A 28 1.25 -5.40 -11.00
C TYR A 28 1.45 -5.05 -12.48
N GLU A 29 1.46 -6.02 -13.39
CA GLU A 29 1.61 -5.74 -14.83
C GLU A 29 0.42 -4.96 -15.39
N MET A 30 -0.81 -5.28 -14.97
CA MET A 30 -2.01 -4.54 -15.34
C MET A 30 -1.94 -3.09 -14.84
N LEU A 31 -1.63 -2.89 -13.56
CA LEU A 31 -1.47 -1.56 -12.96
C LEU A 31 -0.34 -0.77 -13.63
N SER A 32 0.81 -1.39 -13.82
CA SER A 32 1.99 -0.78 -14.46
C SER A 32 1.65 -0.31 -15.87
N THR A 33 0.98 -1.15 -16.67
CA THR A 33 0.55 -0.80 -18.02
C THR A 33 -0.44 0.37 -18.01
N PHE A 34 -1.40 0.34 -17.09
CA PHE A 34 -2.38 1.42 -16.91
C PHE A 34 -1.72 2.76 -16.56
N LEU A 35 -0.78 2.78 -15.61
CA LEU A 35 -0.08 4.01 -15.21
C LEU A 35 0.79 4.57 -16.35
N LEU A 36 1.47 3.71 -17.11
CA LEU A 36 2.25 4.14 -18.28
C LEU A 36 1.37 4.77 -19.36
N LYS A 37 0.18 4.21 -19.60
CA LYS A 37 -0.82 4.79 -20.51
C LYS A 37 -1.25 6.19 -20.07
N HIS A 38 -1.31 6.43 -18.75
CA HIS A 38 -1.63 7.72 -18.14
C HIS A 38 -0.40 8.61 -17.87
N ARG A 39 0.66 8.45 -18.67
CA ARG A 39 1.86 9.31 -18.70
C ARG A 39 2.74 9.25 -17.45
N TYR A 40 2.55 8.29 -16.57
CA TYR A 40 3.54 7.99 -15.54
C TYR A 40 4.76 7.31 -16.16
N ARG A 41 5.92 7.50 -15.52
CA ARG A 41 7.16 6.81 -15.88
C ARG A 41 7.57 5.90 -14.74
N ARG A 42 7.99 4.68 -15.05
CA ARG A 42 8.61 3.79 -14.07
C ARG A 42 9.96 4.36 -13.62
N GLY A 43 10.27 4.20 -12.34
CA GLY A 43 11.56 4.53 -11.77
C GLY A 43 12.68 3.73 -12.43
N ASN A 44 13.85 4.34 -12.56
CA ASN A 44 15.00 3.69 -13.20
C ASN A 44 15.50 2.52 -12.36
N ILE A 45 15.72 2.77 -11.07
CA ILE A 45 16.23 1.80 -10.09
C ILE A 45 15.09 0.97 -9.51
N ASN A 46 14.10 1.63 -8.91
CA ASN A 46 12.94 0.95 -8.35
C ASN A 46 11.80 0.88 -9.39
N LYS A 47 11.49 -0.34 -9.86
CA LYS A 47 10.40 -0.57 -10.83
C LYS A 47 9.01 -0.44 -10.22
N THR A 48 8.85 -0.56 -8.91
CA THR A 48 7.55 -0.37 -8.25
C THR A 48 7.23 1.10 -7.97
N LEU A 49 8.19 2.01 -8.21
CA LEU A 49 8.00 3.45 -8.14
C LEU A 49 7.60 4.00 -9.52
N PHE A 50 6.55 4.80 -9.55
CA PHE A 50 6.07 5.53 -10.71
C PHE A 50 6.11 7.03 -10.42
N ILE A 51 6.50 7.80 -11.45
CA ILE A 51 6.74 9.22 -11.34
C ILE A 51 6.02 9.93 -12.49
N LYS A 52 5.15 10.88 -12.16
CA LYS A 52 4.62 11.88 -13.10
C LYS A 52 5.16 13.24 -12.62
N LYS A 53 5.81 13.97 -13.51
CA LYS A 53 6.42 15.27 -13.17
C LYS A 53 6.20 16.26 -14.29
N ASP A 54 6.03 17.52 -13.92
CA ASP A 54 6.17 18.65 -14.83
C ASP A 54 7.41 19.47 -14.44
N SER A 55 7.49 20.74 -14.82
CA SER A 55 8.64 21.60 -14.50
C SER A 55 8.75 21.98 -13.03
N LYS A 56 7.65 21.92 -12.27
CA LYS A 56 7.57 22.43 -10.88
C LYS A 56 7.11 21.35 -9.90
N ASP A 57 6.24 20.46 -10.35
CA ASP A 57 5.48 19.56 -9.51
C ASP A 57 5.79 18.09 -9.81
N ILE A 58 5.63 17.27 -8.78
CA ILE A 58 5.90 15.84 -8.84
C ILE A 58 4.80 15.06 -8.14
N MET A 59 4.40 13.97 -8.78
CA MET A 59 3.58 12.90 -8.25
C MET A 59 4.41 11.64 -8.18
N LEU A 60 4.49 11.06 -6.99
CA LEU A 60 5.14 9.79 -6.70
C LEU A 60 4.07 8.77 -6.36
N VAL A 61 4.16 7.59 -6.97
CA VAL A 61 3.27 6.46 -6.71
C VAL A 61 4.14 5.24 -6.49
N HIS A 62 4.09 4.66 -5.31
CA HIS A 62 4.84 3.47 -4.93
C HIS A 62 3.86 2.32 -4.68
N VAL A 63 4.07 1.24 -5.43
CA VAL A 63 3.24 0.04 -5.35
C VAL A 63 3.93 -1.00 -4.46
N TYR A 64 3.20 -1.54 -3.50
CA TYR A 64 3.69 -2.59 -2.61
C TYR A 64 2.64 -3.70 -2.48
N VAL A 65 2.86 -4.80 -3.20
CA VAL A 65 1.92 -5.93 -3.28
C VAL A 65 0.51 -5.44 -3.64
N ASP A 66 -0.42 -5.32 -2.69
CA ASP A 66 -1.79 -4.86 -2.92
C ASP A 66 -2.02 -3.40 -2.50
N ASP A 67 -1.06 -2.80 -1.79
CA ASP A 67 -1.14 -1.44 -1.27
C ASP A 67 -0.47 -0.45 -2.23
N ILE A 68 -1.05 0.74 -2.37
CA ILE A 68 -0.48 1.85 -3.14
C ILE A 68 -0.30 3.04 -2.22
N ILE A 69 0.94 3.49 -2.05
CA ILE A 69 1.25 4.76 -1.41
C ILE A 69 1.51 5.77 -2.52
N PHE A 70 0.91 6.96 -2.43
CA PHE A 70 1.19 8.03 -3.36
C PHE A 70 1.22 9.39 -2.67
N GLY A 71 1.89 10.34 -3.31
CA GLY A 71 2.04 11.69 -2.80
C GLY A 71 2.35 12.65 -3.94
N SER A 72 1.77 13.84 -3.86
CA SER A 72 1.92 14.91 -4.84
C SER A 72 2.29 16.21 -4.16
N THR A 73 3.08 17.05 -4.83
CA THR A 73 3.25 18.46 -4.42
C THR A 73 2.01 19.31 -4.70
N ARG A 74 1.06 18.77 -5.49
CA ARG A 74 -0.17 19.41 -5.95
C ARG A 74 -1.40 18.64 -5.52
N LYS A 75 -2.33 19.31 -4.84
CA LYS A 75 -3.56 18.71 -4.31
C LYS A 75 -4.51 18.22 -5.42
N ASP A 76 -4.59 18.95 -6.53
CA ASP A 76 -5.43 18.57 -7.66
C ASP A 76 -4.95 17.27 -8.34
N TRP A 77 -3.63 17.06 -8.42
CA TRP A 77 -3.07 15.79 -8.91
C TRP A 77 -3.34 14.61 -7.98
N PHE A 78 -3.45 14.87 -6.68
CA PHE A 78 -3.85 13.85 -5.70
C PHE A 78 -5.28 13.39 -5.97
N GLU A 79 -6.22 14.34 -6.08
CA GLU A 79 -7.65 14.06 -6.35
C GLU A 79 -7.87 13.44 -7.74
N GLU A 80 -7.14 13.91 -8.77
CA GLU A 80 -7.14 13.31 -10.11
C GLU A 80 -6.69 11.86 -10.08
N PHE A 81 -5.62 11.55 -9.33
CA PHE A 81 -5.11 10.20 -9.21
C PHE A 81 -6.07 9.27 -8.48
N GLU A 82 -6.68 9.71 -7.38
CA GLU A 82 -7.72 8.92 -6.69
C GLU A 82 -8.87 8.56 -7.62
N THR A 83 -9.38 9.56 -8.34
CA THR A 83 -10.48 9.37 -9.30
C THR A 83 -10.07 8.43 -10.44
N LEU A 84 -8.86 8.61 -10.99
CA LEU A 84 -8.32 7.79 -12.05
C LEU A 84 -8.21 6.32 -11.62
N MET A 85 -7.68 6.07 -10.43
CA MET A 85 -7.50 4.72 -9.90
C MET A 85 -8.83 4.03 -9.61
N GLN A 86 -9.79 4.74 -9.02
CA GLN A 86 -11.14 4.23 -8.75
C GLN A 86 -11.94 3.96 -10.02
N SER A 87 -11.62 4.63 -11.14
CA SER A 87 -12.32 4.42 -12.41
C SER A 87 -11.97 3.09 -13.09
N GLU A 88 -10.76 2.57 -12.85
CA GLU A 88 -10.27 1.32 -13.47
C GLU A 88 -10.29 0.14 -12.49
N PHE A 89 -9.97 0.41 -11.22
CA PHE A 89 -9.79 -0.63 -10.21
C PHE A 89 -10.82 -0.49 -9.10
N GLU A 90 -11.37 -1.63 -8.68
CA GLU A 90 -12.23 -1.71 -7.50
C GLU A 90 -11.37 -1.58 -6.23
N MET A 91 -11.09 -0.33 -5.84
CA MET A 91 -10.28 0.00 -4.66
C MET A 91 -10.85 1.21 -3.91
N SER A 92 -10.55 1.27 -2.60
CA SER A 92 -10.92 2.39 -1.73
C SER A 92 -9.70 3.25 -1.41
N SER A 93 -9.92 4.56 -1.29
CA SER A 93 -8.92 5.42 -0.65
C SER A 93 -9.04 5.29 0.87
N MET A 94 -7.89 5.18 1.54
CA MET A 94 -7.79 5.17 2.99
C MET A 94 -7.51 6.56 3.57
N GLY A 95 -7.52 7.61 2.73
CA GLY A 95 -7.17 8.97 3.13
C GLY A 95 -5.67 9.16 3.38
N PRO A 96 -5.28 10.14 4.21
CA PRO A 96 -3.88 10.40 4.52
C PRO A 96 -3.18 9.16 5.09
N LEU A 97 -1.95 8.91 4.64
CA LEU A 97 -1.10 7.86 5.17
C LEU A 97 -0.84 8.09 6.66
N THR A 98 -1.56 7.36 7.51
CA THR A 98 -1.41 7.37 8.98
C THR A 98 -0.82 6.07 9.50
N PHE A 99 -0.95 4.99 8.72
CA PHE A 99 -0.40 3.68 9.04
C PHE A 99 0.03 2.94 7.77
N PHE A 100 1.19 2.29 7.82
CA PHE A 100 1.67 1.43 6.75
C PHE A 100 2.47 0.25 7.30
N ARG A 101 1.96 -0.97 7.16
CA ARG A 101 2.70 -2.22 7.48
C ARG A 101 3.32 -2.25 8.89
N GLY A 102 2.64 -1.70 9.89
CA GLY A 102 3.16 -1.63 11.27
C GLY A 102 3.88 -0.34 11.63
N LEU A 103 4.06 0.56 10.67
CA LEU A 103 4.59 1.91 10.87
C LEU A 103 3.42 2.87 11.05
N GLN A 104 3.48 3.70 12.09
CA GLN A 104 2.62 4.86 12.26
C GLN A 104 3.28 6.06 11.61
N VAL A 105 2.49 6.86 10.90
CA VAL A 105 2.95 8.00 10.10
C VAL A 105 2.18 9.24 10.53
N ASP A 106 2.89 10.18 11.14
CA ASP A 106 2.37 11.49 11.49
C ASP A 106 2.84 12.49 10.44
N GLN A 107 1.90 13.00 9.65
CA GLN A 107 2.16 14.08 8.69
C GLN A 107 1.93 15.42 9.38
N ARG A 108 3.00 16.21 9.53
CA ARG A 108 3.01 17.50 10.23
C ARG A 108 3.52 18.60 9.30
N PRO A 109 3.21 19.89 9.59
CA PRO A 109 3.70 20.99 8.78
C PRO A 109 5.24 21.09 8.70
N ASP A 110 5.94 20.61 9.72
CA ASP A 110 7.40 20.61 9.84
C ASP A 110 8.07 19.33 9.29
N GLY A 111 7.28 18.32 8.90
CA GLY A 111 7.80 17.10 8.30
C GLY A 111 6.92 15.87 8.53
N ILE A 112 7.44 14.71 8.15
CA ILE A 112 6.79 13.42 8.34
C ILE A 112 7.54 12.68 9.43
N PHE A 113 6.84 12.31 10.50
CA PHE A 113 7.38 11.50 11.59
C PHE A 113 6.87 10.07 11.45
N ILE A 114 7.79 9.11 11.42
CA ILE A 114 7.48 7.68 11.27
C ILE A 114 7.94 6.98 12.54
N HIS A 115 7.03 6.24 13.19
CA HIS A 115 7.32 5.55 14.45
C HIS A 115 6.58 4.21 14.55
N GLN A 116 6.98 3.39 15.53
CA GLN A 116 6.44 2.05 15.77
C GLN A 116 6.01 1.87 17.23
N GLU A 117 5.59 2.95 17.88
CA GLU A 117 5.29 2.94 19.32
C GLU A 117 4.22 1.90 19.68
N LYS A 118 3.16 1.79 18.86
CA LYS A 118 2.14 0.77 19.03
C LYS A 118 2.71 -0.65 18.93
N TYR A 119 3.58 -0.90 17.96
CA TYR A 119 4.20 -2.22 17.79
C TYR A 119 5.07 -2.59 18.99
N VAL A 120 5.86 -1.64 19.51
CA VAL A 120 6.65 -1.84 20.74
C VAL A 120 5.74 -2.14 21.93
N ALA A 121 4.67 -1.36 22.11
CA ALA A 121 3.69 -1.60 23.17
C ALA A 121 3.02 -2.98 23.05
N ASP A 122 2.63 -3.38 21.83
CA ASP A 122 2.02 -4.68 21.56
C ASP A 122 3.00 -5.84 21.85
N ILE A 123 4.30 -5.68 21.53
CA ILE A 123 5.34 -6.65 21.92
C ILE A 123 5.48 -6.73 23.43
N LEU A 124 5.63 -5.59 24.10
CA LEU A 124 5.81 -5.56 25.56
C LEU A 124 4.64 -6.23 26.25
N LYS A 125 3.42 -5.94 25.80
CA LYS A 125 2.20 -6.58 26.30
C LYS A 125 2.17 -8.08 26.00
N LYS A 126 2.60 -8.51 24.81
CA LYS A 126 2.64 -9.93 24.42
C LYS A 126 3.55 -10.79 25.31
N PHE A 127 4.61 -10.19 25.87
CA PHE A 127 5.56 -10.88 26.74
C PHE A 127 5.43 -10.49 28.22
N ASP A 128 4.32 -9.83 28.62
CA ASP A 128 4.08 -9.36 29.99
C ASP A 128 5.19 -8.44 30.54
N LEU A 129 5.84 -7.69 29.65
CA LEU A 129 6.92 -6.74 29.96
C LEU A 129 6.43 -5.29 30.06
N ASP A 130 5.13 -5.04 29.89
CA ASP A 130 4.53 -3.70 29.93
C ASP A 130 4.64 -3.00 31.30
N ASN A 131 4.83 -3.78 32.38
CA ASN A 131 5.05 -3.30 33.74
C ASN A 131 6.48 -3.55 34.26
N SER A 132 7.42 -3.93 33.39
CA SER A 132 8.81 -4.18 33.80
C SER A 132 9.53 -2.88 34.17
N LYS A 133 10.28 -2.89 35.28
CA LYS A 133 11.04 -1.72 35.73
C LYS A 133 12.08 -1.33 34.67
N ARG A 134 12.10 -0.05 34.27
CA ARG A 134 13.21 0.52 33.51
C ARG A 134 14.49 0.27 34.30
N THR A 135 15.41 -0.46 33.69
CA THR A 135 16.77 -0.58 34.21
C THR A 135 17.61 0.35 33.37
N ASP A 136 18.12 1.42 33.98
CA ASP A 136 19.06 2.32 33.32
C ASP A 136 20.35 1.53 33.08
N ILE A 137 20.66 1.26 31.82
CA ILE A 137 21.95 0.70 31.41
C ILE A 137 22.90 1.90 31.35
N CYS A 138 23.72 2.06 32.39
CA CYS A 138 24.89 2.94 32.39
C CYS A 138 25.97 2.41 31.44
#